data_AF-A0A2M8P7R7-F1
#
_entry.id   AF-A0A2M8P7R7-F1
#
_cell.length_a   1.000
_cell.length_b   1.000
_cell.length_c   1.000
_cell.angle_alpha   90.00
_cell.angle_beta   90.00
_cell.angle_gamma   90.00
#
_symmetry.space_group_name_H-M   'P 1'
#
loop_
_entity.id
_entity.type
_entity.pdbx_description
1 polymer ?
#
loop_
_entity_poly.entity_id
_entity_poly.type
_entity_poly.pdbx_seq_one_letter_code
_entity_poly.pdbx_strand_id
1 'polypeptide(L)' 'MPTEIYFVAAMIATYLAGSVSTALIVCKLLTLPDPRETGSHNPGATNVRRIGGNKAAFLT' A
#
# COMPACT_ATOMS: atom_id res chain seq x y z
N MET A 1 -9.04 32.45 2.90
CA MET A 1 -8.04 32.37 4.00
C MET A 1 -8.14 31.05 4.77
N PRO A 2 -9.25 30.65 5.41
CA PRO A 2 -9.31 29.38 6.17
C PRO A 2 -9.39 28.12 5.30
N THR A 3 -10.02 28.18 4.13
CA THR A 3 -10.16 27.05 3.20
C THR A 3 -8.82 26.51 2.69
N GLU A 4 -7.86 27.39 2.43
CA GLU A 4 -6.50 27.01 1.98
C GLU A 4 -5.77 26.18 3.03
N ILE A 5 -5.90 26.54 4.32
CA ILE A 5 -5.27 25.81 5.42
C ILE A 5 -5.87 24.41 5.53
N TYR A 6 -7.19 24.28 5.44
CA TYR A 6 -7.84 22.97 5.42
C TYR A 6 -7.41 22.13 4.21
N PHE A 7 -7.24 22.76 3.04
CA PHE A 7 -6.79 22.07 1.83
C PHE A 7 -5.36 21.54 1.96
N VAL A 8 -4.43 22.38 2.44
CA VAL A 8 -3.04 21.97 2.68
C VAL A 8 -2.98 20.89 3.76
N ALA A 9 -3.73 21.04 4.86
CA ALA A 9 -3.80 20.02 5.90
C ALA A 9 -4.33 18.68 5.36
N ALA A 10 -5.36 18.71 4.50
CA ALA A 10 -5.89 17.51 3.86
C ALA A 10 -4.87 16.86 2.92
N MET A 11 -4.14 17.65 2.11
CA MET A 11 -3.07 17.12 1.25
C MET A 11 -1.97 16.43 2.05
N ILE A 12 -1.54 17.04 3.16
CA ILE A 12 -0.53 16.43 4.04
C ILE A 12 -1.08 15.13 4.63
N ALA A 13 -2.32 15.14 5.14
CA ALA A 13 -2.93 13.97 5.73
C ALA A 13 -3.06 12.81 4.73
N THR A 14 -3.51 13.08 3.49
CA THR A 14 -3.65 12.04 2.46
C THR A 14 -2.30 11.55 1.95
N TYR A 15 -1.29 12.41 1.84
CA TYR A 15 0.06 12.00 1.48
C TYR A 15 0.66 11.06 2.54
N LEU A 16 0.53 11.40 3.82
CA LEU A 16 1.01 10.56 4.91
C LEU A 16 0.26 9.23 4.97
N ALA A 17 -1.08 9.26 4.81
CA ALA A 17 -1.89 8.05 4.77
C ALA A 17 -1.52 7.14 3.57
N GLY A 18 -1.34 7.71 2.38
CA GLY A 18 -0.97 6.98 1.17
C GLY A 18 0.49 6.51 1.10
N SER A 19 1.36 7.09 1.93
CA SER A 19 2.77 6.67 2.03
C SER A 19 2.94 5.32 2.74
N VAL A 20 1.89 4.79 3.36
CA VAL A 20 1.89 3.47 3.97
C VAL A 20 1.63 2.41 2.92
N SER A 21 2.62 1.54 2.67
CA SER A 21 2.48 0.46 1.67
C SER A 21 1.53 -0.64 2.15
N THR A 22 0.32 -0.66 1.61
CA THR A 22 -0.69 -1.71 1.87
C THR A 22 -0.17 -3.10 1.54
N ALA A 23 0.64 -3.25 0.48
CA ALA A 23 1.22 -4.54 0.09
C ALA A 23 2.10 -5.16 1.20
N LEU A 24 2.89 -4.35 1.91
CA LEU A 24 3.69 -4.83 3.03
C LEU A 24 2.80 -5.28 4.19
N ILE A 25 1.74 -4.54 4.48
CA ILE A 25 0.77 -4.87 5.53
C ILE A 25 0.06 -6.18 5.18
N VAL A 26 -0.49 -6.29 3.97
CA VAL A 26 -1.22 -7.48 3.50
C VAL A 26 -0.31 -8.70 3.49
N CYS A 27 0.90 -8.61 2.93
CA CYS A 27 1.83 -9.73 2.95
C CYS A 27 2.17 -10.16 4.38
N LYS A 28 2.37 -9.21 5.30
CA LYS A 28 2.65 -9.53 6.71
C LYS A 28 1.45 -10.17 7.40
N LEU A 29 0.25 -9.65 7.22
CA LEU A 29 -0.99 -10.18 7.83
C LEU A 29 -1.34 -11.58 7.30
N LEU A 30 -1.07 -11.84 6.02
CA LEU A 30 -1.34 -13.12 5.38
C LEU A 30 -0.16 -14.10 5.47
N THR A 31 0.91 -13.76 6.20
CA THR A 31 2.13 -14.59 6.32
C THR A 31 2.74 -14.96 4.95
N LEU A 32 2.74 -14.01 4.03
CA LEU A 32 3.35 -14.12 2.69
C LEU A 32 4.79 -13.57 2.71
N PRO A 33 5.65 -14.02 1.78
CA PRO A 33 6.98 -13.45 1.57
C PRO A 33 6.96 -11.93 1.36
N ASP A 34 8.07 -11.25 1.74
CA ASP A 34 8.21 -9.81 1.54
C ASP A 34 8.13 -9.49 0.03
N PRO A 35 7.18 -8.65 -0.42
CA PRO A 35 6.99 -8.35 -1.84
C PRO A 35 8.11 -7.48 -2.42
N ARG A 36 9.03 -6.97 -1.60
CA ARG A 36 10.25 -6.27 -2.03
C ARG A 36 11.39 -7.22 -2.37
N GLU A 37 11.32 -8.47 -1.90
CA GLU A 37 12.34 -9.50 -2.11
C GLU A 37 11.85 -10.61 -3.05
N THR A 38 10.56 -10.64 -3.36
CA THR A 38 9.94 -11.71 -4.15
C THR A 38 9.19 -11.16 -5.36
N GLY A 39 9.18 -11.92 -6.46
CA GLY A 39 8.45 -11.59 -7.67
C GLY A 39 9.09 -10.44 -8.46
N SER A 40 8.33 -9.38 -8.73
CA SER A 40 8.84 -8.20 -9.45
C SER A 40 9.48 -7.15 -8.54
N HIS A 41 9.58 -7.41 -7.22
CA HIS A 41 10.17 -6.51 -6.21
C HIS A 41 9.44 -5.16 -6.04
N ASN A 42 8.28 -5.00 -6.69
CA ASN A 42 7.43 -3.82 -6.51
C ASN A 42 6.29 -4.17 -5.53
N PRO A 43 6.18 -3.49 -4.37
CA PRO A 43 5.15 -3.77 -3.37
C PRO A 43 3.78 -3.19 -3.78
N GLY A 44 3.23 -3.71 -4.88
CA GLY A 44 1.90 -3.36 -5.40
C GLY A 44 1.03 -4.59 -5.65
N ALA A 45 -0.27 -4.37 -5.88
CA ALA A 45 -1.29 -5.42 -6.00
C ALA A 45 -0.93 -6.51 -7.03
N THR A 46 -0.35 -6.13 -8.18
CA THR A 46 0.07 -7.10 -9.20
C THR A 46 1.15 -8.05 -8.72
N ASN A 47 2.11 -7.56 -7.91
CA ASN A 47 3.14 -8.43 -7.35
C ASN A 47 2.59 -9.27 -6.20
N VAL A 48 1.75 -8.69 -5.34
CA VAL A 48 1.04 -9.46 -4.30
C VAL A 48 0.17 -10.56 -4.93
N ARG A 49 -0.42 -10.33 -6.11
CA ARG A 49 -1.12 -11.38 -6.87
C ARG A 49 -0.22 -12.55 -7.25
N ARG A 50 1.03 -12.27 -7.64
CA ARG A 50 2.02 -13.32 -7.99
C ARG A 50 2.43 -14.14 -6.76
N ILE A 51 2.50 -13.50 -5.59
CA ILE A 51 2.98 -14.10 -4.34
C ILE A 51 1.86 -14.82 -3.57
N GLY A 52 0.68 -14.20 -3.46
CA GLY A 52 -0.44 -14.65 -2.60
C GLY A 52 -1.79 -14.82 -3.30
N GLY A 53 -1.83 -14.73 -4.64
CA GLY A 53 -3.05 -14.93 -5.43
C GLY A 53 -4.05 -13.77 -5.39
N ASN A 54 -5.21 -13.98 -6.01
CA ASN A 54 -6.20 -12.92 -6.25
C ASN A 54 -6.79 -12.31 -4.97
N LYS A 55 -6.94 -13.10 -3.91
CA LYS A 55 -7.48 -12.59 -2.63
C LYS A 55 -6.51 -11.62 -1.96
N ALA A 56 -5.22 -11.95 -1.92
CA ALA A 56 -4.21 -11.05 -1.37
C ALA A 56 -4.07 -9.77 -2.21
N ALA A 57 -4.14 -9.89 -3.53
CA ALA A 57 -4.09 -8.75 -4.45
C ALA A 57 -5.29 -7.81 -4.29
N PHE A 58 -6.48 -8.34 -4.01
CA PHE A 58 -7.68 -7.54 -3.78
C PHE A 58 -7.61 -6.72 -2.48
N LEU A 59 -6.91 -7.24 -1.46
CA LEU A 59 -6.71 -6.55 -0.18
C LEU A 59 -5.56 -5.51 -0.23
N THR A 60 -4.73 -5.55 -1.28
CA THR A 60 -3.56 -4.68 -1.47
C THR A 60 -3.89 -3.47 -2.30
#